data_AF-A0A1I5TAN8-F1
#
_entry.id   AF-A0A1I5TAN8-F1
#
_cell.length_a   1.000
_cell.length_b   1.000
_cell.length_c   1.000
_cell.angle_alpha   90.00
_cell.angle_beta   90.00
_cell.angle_gamma   90.00
#
_symmetry.space_group_name_H-M   'P 1'
#
loop_
_entity.id
_entity.type
_entity.pdbx_description
1 polymer ?
#
loop_
_entity_poly.entity_id
_entity_poly.type
_entity_poly.pdbx_seq_one_letter_code
_entity_poly.pdbx_strand_id
1 'polypeptide(L)'
;MTSAFAALSAAAGAGEAPRPCTLDNDWCVPLAGCIETTGEAFRGRSYGRNEGPVFATSAAGARCKGTWRRTRLGVGIAEFACADGRTGRSVYTWFERQSGTAVGKGLLGGVQVEFWSGHNLPAYFAGKDPDEVQRMSCTTAEMLVG
;
A
#
# COMPACT_ATOMS: atom_id res chain seq x y z
N MET A 1 -29.49 -47.42 -25.11
CA MET A 1 -29.44 -46.50 -23.95
C MET A 1 -28.18 -45.67 -24.10
N THR A 2 -28.31 -44.46 -24.66
CA THR A 2 -27.17 -43.61 -25.05
C THR A 2 -27.15 -42.42 -24.11
N SER A 3 -26.19 -42.38 -23.19
CA SER A 3 -26.02 -41.25 -22.25
C SER A 3 -24.93 -40.33 -22.78
N ALA A 4 -25.31 -39.12 -23.19
CA ALA A 4 -24.38 -38.05 -23.55
C ALA A 4 -23.99 -37.27 -22.29
N PHE A 5 -22.70 -37.22 -21.97
CA PHE A 5 -22.16 -36.35 -20.93
C PHE A 5 -21.91 -34.95 -21.53
N ALA A 6 -22.66 -33.95 -21.03
CA ALA A 6 -22.41 -32.55 -21.34
C ALA A 6 -21.24 -32.04 -20.49
N ALA A 7 -20.16 -31.61 -21.15
CA ALA A 7 -19.05 -30.93 -20.49
C ALA A 7 -19.43 -29.46 -20.23
N LEU A 8 -19.49 -29.05 -18.96
CA LEU A 8 -19.61 -27.64 -18.57
C LEU A 8 -18.26 -26.95 -18.77
N SER A 9 -18.19 -26.04 -19.74
CA SER A 9 -17.07 -25.10 -19.88
C SER A 9 -17.11 -24.07 -18.74
N ALA A 10 -16.11 -24.08 -17.87
CA ALA A 10 -15.87 -23.00 -16.91
C ALA A 10 -15.26 -21.80 -17.63
N ALA A 11 -16.01 -20.71 -17.76
CA ALA A 11 -15.46 -19.44 -18.20
C ALA A 11 -14.60 -18.85 -17.08
N ALA A 12 -13.28 -18.81 -17.29
CA ALA A 12 -12.38 -18.05 -16.45
C ALA A 12 -12.71 -16.56 -16.61
N GLY A 13 -13.24 -15.93 -15.55
CA GLY A 13 -13.40 -14.48 -15.51
C GLY A 13 -12.03 -13.83 -15.63
N ALA A 14 -11.77 -13.16 -16.76
CA ALA A 14 -10.67 -12.22 -16.87
C ALA A 14 -10.93 -11.10 -15.86
N GLY A 15 -10.19 -11.12 -14.75
CA GLY A 15 -10.24 -10.05 -13.77
C GLY A 15 -9.81 -8.75 -14.44
N GLU A 16 -10.70 -7.75 -14.43
CA GLU A 16 -10.37 -6.41 -14.90
C GLU A 16 -9.12 -5.91 -14.17
N ALA A 17 -8.12 -5.45 -14.95
CA ALA A 17 -6.92 -4.87 -14.38
C ALA A 17 -7.34 -3.77 -13.37
N PRO A 18 -6.83 -3.76 -12.13
CA PRO A 18 -7.25 -2.80 -11.13
C PRO A 18 -7.10 -1.37 -11.68
N ARG A 19 -8.21 -0.60 -11.73
CA ARG A 19 -8.20 0.78 -12.24
C ARG A 19 -7.05 1.56 -11.58
N PRO A 20 -6.30 2.39 -12.33
CA PRO A 20 -5.23 3.19 -11.74
C PRO A 20 -5.79 4.15 -10.69
N CYS A 21 -5.03 4.37 -9.61
CA CYS A 21 -5.36 5.44 -8.66
C CYS A 21 -5.18 6.81 -9.33
N THR A 22 -6.12 7.72 -9.14
CA THR A 22 -6.05 9.11 -9.57
C THR A 22 -6.57 10.02 -8.45
N LEU A 23 -6.41 11.33 -8.56
CA LEU A 23 -7.01 12.21 -7.54
C LEU A 23 -8.53 12.36 -7.74
N ASP A 24 -9.02 12.10 -8.94
CA ASP A 24 -10.44 12.22 -9.30
C ASP A 24 -11.28 11.02 -8.82
N ASN A 25 -10.67 9.87 -8.48
CA ASN A 25 -11.36 8.73 -7.91
C ASN A 25 -11.21 8.69 -6.38
N ASP A 26 -11.91 9.61 -5.72
CA ASP A 26 -11.93 9.74 -4.27
C ASP A 26 -10.55 9.95 -3.65
N TRP A 27 -9.68 10.71 -4.34
CA TRP A 27 -8.30 10.96 -3.88
C TRP A 27 -7.51 9.64 -3.68
N CYS A 28 -7.70 8.65 -4.54
CA CYS A 28 -6.93 7.41 -4.53
C CYS A 28 -5.46 7.72 -4.75
N VAL A 29 -4.61 7.28 -3.83
CA VAL A 29 -3.17 7.32 -4.00
C VAL A 29 -2.56 5.96 -3.69
N PRO A 30 -1.52 5.55 -4.43
CA PRO A 30 -0.68 4.42 -4.04
C PRO A 30 -0.20 4.50 -2.59
N LEU A 31 -0.05 3.33 -1.98
CA LEU A 31 0.58 3.12 -0.69
C LEU A 31 1.65 2.04 -0.82
N ALA A 32 2.82 2.31 -0.26
CA ALA A 32 3.90 1.35 -0.09
C ALA A 32 4.30 1.30 1.38
N GLY A 33 4.83 0.17 1.83
CA GLY A 33 5.46 0.05 3.15
C GLY A 33 6.59 -0.95 3.17
N CYS A 34 7.51 -0.77 4.11
CA CYS A 34 8.66 -1.66 4.31
C CYS A 34 8.92 -1.88 5.80
N ILE A 35 9.04 -3.15 6.19
CA ILE A 35 9.61 -3.55 7.48
C ILE A 35 11.10 -3.79 7.29
N GLU A 36 11.93 -2.84 7.71
CA GLU A 36 13.39 -2.92 7.51
C GLU A 36 14.01 -4.16 8.17
N THR A 37 13.52 -4.59 9.33
CA THR A 37 14.12 -5.75 10.01
C THR A 37 13.86 -7.09 9.32
N THR A 38 12.84 -7.18 8.47
CA THR A 38 12.45 -8.43 7.80
C THR A 38 12.50 -8.36 6.28
N GLY A 39 12.61 -7.16 5.69
CA GLY A 39 12.45 -6.93 4.26
C GLY A 39 11.01 -7.12 3.76
N GLU A 40 10.02 -7.26 4.65
CA GLU A 40 8.64 -7.45 4.21
C GLU A 40 8.06 -6.16 3.63
N ALA A 41 7.74 -6.21 2.33
CA ALA A 41 7.10 -5.12 1.62
C ALA A 41 5.57 -5.18 1.73
N PHE A 42 4.94 -4.01 1.68
CA PHE A 42 3.50 -3.81 1.60
C PHE A 42 3.19 -2.94 0.41
N ARG A 43 2.10 -3.26 -0.30
CA ARG A 43 1.60 -2.48 -1.43
C ARG A 43 0.10 -2.31 -1.33
N GLY A 44 -0.40 -1.16 -1.71
CA GLY A 44 -1.77 -0.79 -1.39
C GLY A 44 -2.23 0.53 -1.98
N ARG A 45 -3.35 1.00 -1.43
CA ARG A 45 -4.02 2.24 -1.81
C ARG A 45 -4.61 2.92 -0.58
N SER A 46 -4.53 4.24 -0.55
CA SER A 46 -5.23 5.11 0.39
C SER A 46 -6.23 5.98 -0.37
N TYR A 47 -7.31 6.36 0.30
CA TYR A 47 -8.39 7.17 -0.27
C TYR A 47 -8.72 8.35 0.63
N GLY A 48 -9.28 9.41 0.03
CA GLY A 48 -9.74 10.60 0.72
C GLY A 48 -8.68 11.69 0.81
N ARG A 49 -9.12 12.91 1.18
CA ARG A 49 -8.27 14.11 1.22
C ARG A 49 -7.75 14.44 2.63
N ASN A 50 -8.56 14.15 3.64
CA ASN A 50 -8.22 14.42 5.05
C ASN A 50 -8.45 13.19 5.94
N GLU A 51 -9.24 12.22 5.47
CA GLU A 51 -9.47 10.96 6.12
C GLU A 51 -10.00 9.97 5.08
N GLY A 52 -9.88 8.69 5.37
CA GLY A 52 -10.46 7.67 4.53
C GLY A 52 -9.90 6.28 4.78
N PRO A 53 -10.38 5.29 4.01
CA PRO A 53 -9.91 3.93 4.15
C PRO A 53 -8.51 3.75 3.56
N VAL A 54 -7.78 2.79 4.12
CA VAL A 54 -6.49 2.34 3.59
C VAL A 54 -6.52 0.83 3.43
N PHE A 55 -6.00 0.34 2.31
CA PHE A 55 -5.90 -1.08 2.00
C PHE A 55 -4.48 -1.40 1.58
N ALA A 56 -3.91 -2.48 2.11
CA ALA A 56 -2.62 -2.97 1.70
C ALA A 56 -2.62 -4.50 1.60
N THR A 57 -1.65 -5.05 0.89
CA THR A 57 -1.33 -6.47 0.87
C THR A 57 0.16 -6.61 1.11
N SER A 58 0.56 -7.46 2.05
CA SER A 58 1.97 -7.75 2.27
C SER A 58 2.53 -8.66 1.17
N ALA A 59 3.85 -8.72 1.03
CA ALA A 59 4.51 -9.64 0.11
C ALA A 59 4.14 -11.12 0.39
N ALA A 60 3.81 -11.46 1.64
CA ALA A 60 3.31 -12.77 2.05
C ALA A 60 1.82 -13.01 1.73
N GLY A 61 1.13 -12.03 1.12
CA GLY A 61 -0.28 -12.13 0.73
C GLY A 61 -1.29 -11.73 1.82
N ALA A 62 -0.83 -11.31 3.00
CA ALA A 62 -1.72 -10.86 4.08
C ALA A 62 -2.42 -9.55 3.69
N ARG A 63 -3.75 -9.55 3.66
CA ARG A 63 -4.54 -8.34 3.37
C ARG A 63 -4.69 -7.50 4.63
N CYS A 64 -4.33 -6.24 4.55
CA CYS A 64 -4.48 -5.25 5.62
C CYS A 64 -5.54 -4.23 5.23
N LYS A 65 -6.39 -3.87 6.20
CA LYS A 65 -7.41 -2.83 6.08
C LYS A 65 -7.27 -1.86 7.25
N GLY A 66 -7.58 -0.61 6.99
CA GLY A 66 -7.36 0.44 7.96
C GLY A 66 -8.10 1.72 7.63
N THR A 67 -7.86 2.73 8.45
CA THR A 67 -8.28 4.10 8.18
C THR A 67 -7.14 5.04 8.46
N TRP A 68 -7.16 6.19 7.80
CA TRP A 68 -6.27 7.28 8.13
C TRP A 68 -7.07 8.56 8.35
N ARG A 69 -6.47 9.50 9.07
CA ARG A 69 -7.01 10.84 9.28
C ARG A 69 -5.90 11.87 9.46
N ARG A 70 -6.19 13.10 9.09
CA ARG A 70 -5.36 14.27 9.30
C ARG A 70 -5.79 14.97 10.59
N THR A 71 -4.84 15.20 11.48
CA THR A 71 -5.06 15.96 12.71
C THR A 71 -5.14 17.46 12.42
N ARG A 72 -5.61 18.24 13.39
CA ARG A 72 -5.63 19.72 13.31
C ARG A 72 -4.23 20.34 13.13
N LEU A 73 -3.18 19.64 13.54
CA LEU A 73 -1.79 20.04 13.36
C LEU A 73 -1.22 19.64 11.99
N GLY A 74 -2.07 19.07 11.11
CA GLY A 74 -1.68 18.67 9.76
C GLY A 74 -1.00 17.31 9.66
N VAL A 75 -0.74 16.63 10.78
CA VAL A 75 -0.13 15.29 10.87
C VAL A 75 -1.13 14.22 10.44
N GLY A 76 -0.70 13.25 9.62
CA GLY A 76 -1.50 12.09 9.27
C GLY A 76 -1.31 10.95 10.27
N ILE A 77 -2.39 10.28 10.67
CA ILE A 77 -2.35 9.07 11.50
C ILE A 77 -3.11 7.99 10.76
N ALA A 78 -2.52 6.81 10.62
CA ALA A 78 -3.19 5.65 10.05
C ALA A 78 -3.13 4.45 11.01
N GLU A 79 -4.20 3.67 11.03
CA GLU A 79 -4.36 2.48 11.85
C GLU A 79 -4.77 1.31 10.97
N PHE A 80 -4.16 0.15 11.17
CA PHE A 80 -4.27 -1.01 10.28
C PHE A 80 -4.50 -2.30 11.07
N ALA A 81 -5.26 -3.21 10.47
CA ALA A 81 -5.39 -4.60 10.88
C ALA A 81 -5.22 -5.51 9.66
N CYS A 82 -4.39 -6.53 9.80
CA CYS A 82 -4.07 -7.51 8.78
C CYS A 82 -4.73 -8.86 9.07
N ALA A 83 -5.03 -9.61 8.00
CA ALA A 83 -5.68 -10.93 8.09
C ALA A 83 -4.83 -12.00 8.82
N ASP A 84 -3.52 -11.76 8.97
CA ASP A 84 -2.59 -12.59 9.74
C ASP A 84 -2.57 -12.24 11.24
N GLY A 85 -3.46 -11.36 11.69
CA GLY A 85 -3.61 -10.96 13.08
C GLY A 85 -2.74 -9.76 13.50
N ARG A 86 -1.84 -9.27 12.63
CA ARG A 86 -1.04 -8.08 12.95
C ARG A 86 -1.90 -6.82 12.93
N THR A 87 -1.74 -5.99 13.95
CA THR A 87 -2.33 -4.64 14.01
C THR A 87 -1.22 -3.61 14.10
N GLY A 88 -1.49 -2.41 13.61
CA GLY A 88 -0.47 -1.38 13.57
C GLY A 88 -1.01 0.04 13.51
N ARG A 89 -0.10 0.98 13.75
CA ARG A 89 -0.35 2.41 13.65
C ARG A 89 0.87 3.10 13.06
N SER A 90 0.66 4.01 12.13
CA SER A 90 1.69 4.88 11.57
C SER A 90 1.34 6.35 11.75
N VAL A 91 2.38 7.18 11.82
CA VAL A 91 2.29 8.63 11.90
C VAL A 91 3.09 9.22 10.74
N TYR A 92 2.41 9.98 9.89
CA TYR A 92 2.98 10.66 8.73
C TYR A 92 3.41 12.07 9.12
N THR A 93 4.72 12.28 9.18
CA THR A 93 5.34 13.53 9.67
C THR A 93 6.04 14.32 8.57
N TRP A 94 6.26 13.72 7.40
CA TRP A 94 6.93 14.38 6.28
C TRP A 94 6.07 14.31 5.02
N PHE A 95 6.10 15.38 4.22
CA PHE A 95 5.44 15.45 2.92
C PHE A 95 6.40 16.00 1.88
N GLU A 96 6.77 15.16 0.92
CA GLU A 96 7.62 15.53 -0.20
C GLU A 96 6.73 16.15 -1.29
N ARG A 97 6.97 17.43 -1.60
CA ARG A 97 6.06 18.24 -2.42
C ARG A 97 6.13 17.93 -3.91
N GLN A 98 7.28 17.48 -4.43
CA GLN A 98 7.49 17.27 -5.86
C GLN A 98 6.73 16.03 -6.36
N SER A 99 6.78 14.93 -5.61
CA SER A 99 6.06 13.68 -5.85
C SER A 99 4.67 13.64 -5.20
N GLY A 100 4.40 14.57 -4.28
CA GLY A 100 3.21 14.57 -3.43
C GLY A 100 3.10 13.33 -2.56
N THR A 101 4.23 12.91 -1.96
CA THR A 101 4.34 11.70 -1.14
C THR A 101 4.43 12.04 0.33
N ALA A 102 3.48 11.54 1.12
CA ALA A 102 3.55 11.53 2.57
C ALA A 102 4.39 10.34 3.03
N VAL A 103 5.27 10.57 4.01
CA VAL A 103 6.15 9.57 4.61
C VAL A 103 5.82 9.45 6.09
N GLY A 104 5.63 8.22 6.55
CA GLY A 104 5.27 7.93 7.92
C GLY A 104 5.99 6.73 8.48
N LYS A 105 6.17 6.73 9.80
CA LYS A 105 6.77 5.62 10.55
C LYS A 105 5.76 5.10 11.54
N GLY A 106 5.83 3.80 11.81
CA GLY A 106 4.87 3.13 12.66
C GLY A 106 5.35 1.81 13.21
N LEU A 107 4.43 1.13 13.87
CA LEU A 107 4.59 -0.24 14.32
C LEU A 107 3.49 -1.10 13.71
N LEU A 108 3.83 -2.30 13.26
CA LEU A 108 2.89 -3.34 12.82
C LEU A 108 3.28 -4.65 13.49
N GLY A 109 2.40 -5.20 14.33
CA GLY A 109 2.71 -6.39 15.13
C GLY A 109 3.90 -6.18 16.08
N GLY A 110 4.15 -4.94 16.51
CA GLY A 110 5.30 -4.58 17.37
C GLY A 110 6.62 -4.32 16.63
N VAL A 111 6.65 -4.47 15.29
CA VAL A 111 7.85 -4.26 14.48
C VAL A 111 7.78 -2.91 13.75
N GLN A 112 8.91 -2.22 13.65
CA GLN A 112 9.00 -0.93 12.97
C GLN A 112 8.74 -1.07 11.47
N VAL A 113 7.92 -0.18 10.94
CA VAL A 113 7.54 -0.11 9.53
C VAL A 113 7.57 1.35 9.07
N GLU A 114 8.08 1.58 7.87
CA GLU A 114 7.97 2.85 7.16
C GLU A 114 6.93 2.73 6.06
N PHE A 115 6.12 3.76 5.87
CA PHE A 115 5.06 3.82 4.87
C PHE A 115 5.18 5.09 4.04
N TRP A 116 4.91 4.94 2.74
CA TRP A 116 4.83 6.03 1.76
C TRP A 116 3.46 6.02 1.11
N SER A 117 2.83 7.17 1.00
CA SER A 117 1.57 7.29 0.26
C SER A 117 1.52 8.59 -0.52
N GLY A 118 1.25 8.50 -1.82
CA GLY A 118 1.31 9.66 -2.71
C GLY A 118 0.94 9.31 -4.14
N HIS A 119 0.52 10.32 -4.89
CA HIS A 119 0.07 10.14 -6.27
C HIS A 119 1.21 9.78 -7.25
N ASN A 120 2.48 9.94 -6.84
CA ASN A 120 3.64 9.62 -7.65
C ASN A 120 4.80 8.99 -6.86
N LEU A 121 4.56 7.82 -6.25
CA LEU A 121 5.61 7.06 -5.56
C LEU A 121 6.83 6.71 -6.46
N PRO A 122 6.67 6.36 -7.75
CA PRO A 122 7.84 6.12 -8.60
C PRO A 122 8.77 7.32 -8.68
N ALA A 123 8.25 8.54 -8.84
CA ALA A 123 9.07 9.75 -8.82
C ALA A 123 9.71 10.01 -7.45
N TYR A 124 9.01 9.70 -6.35
CA TYR A 124 9.58 9.80 -5.00
C TYR A 124 10.84 8.94 -4.88
N PHE A 125 10.76 7.64 -5.21
CA PHE A 125 11.90 6.73 -5.09
C PHE A 125 13.01 7.02 -6.11
N ALA A 126 12.66 7.45 -7.34
CA ALA A 126 13.65 7.83 -8.34
C ALA A 126 14.43 9.11 -7.96
N GLY A 127 13.83 9.99 -7.15
CA GLY A 127 14.48 11.19 -6.63
C GLY A 127 15.34 10.95 -5.38
N LYS A 128 15.37 9.72 -4.85
CA LYS A 128 16.21 9.38 -3.70
C LYS A 128 17.63 9.03 -4.13
N ASP A 129 18.54 9.25 -3.19
CA ASP A 129 19.92 8.79 -3.35
C ASP A 129 19.92 7.26 -3.56
N PRO A 130 20.57 6.75 -4.63
CA PRO A 130 20.57 5.33 -4.92
C PRO A 130 21.13 4.48 -3.78
N ASP A 131 22.10 4.99 -3.02
CA ASP A 131 22.65 4.28 -1.87
C ASP A 131 21.65 4.27 -0.70
N GLU A 132 20.82 5.32 -0.54
CA GLU A 132 19.69 5.31 0.41
C GLU A 132 18.69 4.22 0.05
N VAL A 133 18.29 4.14 -1.21
CA VAL A 133 17.34 3.11 -1.69
C VAL A 133 17.95 1.72 -1.57
N GLN A 134 19.22 1.54 -1.89
CA GLN A 134 19.90 0.24 -1.84
C GLN A 134 20.14 -0.27 -0.40
N ARG A 135 20.19 0.64 0.58
CA ARG A 135 20.26 0.28 2.00
C ARG A 135 18.92 -0.16 2.58
N MET A 136 17.80 0.11 1.90
CA MET A 136 16.51 -0.38 2.33
C MET A 136 16.45 -1.91 2.17
N SER A 137 15.79 -2.56 3.11
CA SER A 137 15.66 -4.02 3.11
C SER A 137 14.58 -4.50 2.14
N CYS A 138 13.67 -3.61 1.72
CA CYS A 138 12.66 -3.89 0.69
C CYS A 138 13.05 -3.26 -0.64
N THR A 139 12.70 -3.91 -1.74
CA THR A 139 12.94 -3.32 -3.07
C THR A 139 11.79 -2.41 -3.51
N THR A 140 12.12 -1.38 -4.30
CA THR A 140 11.11 -0.52 -4.92
C THR A 140 10.20 -1.29 -5.87
N ALA A 141 10.71 -2.35 -6.52
CA ALA A 141 9.90 -3.22 -7.37
C ALA A 141 8.78 -3.91 -6.58
N GLU A 142 9.08 -4.48 -5.41
CA GLU A 142 8.08 -5.14 -4.55
C GLU A 142 7.03 -4.15 -4.00
N MET A 143 7.45 -2.91 -3.75
CA MET A 143 6.58 -1.85 -3.23
C MET A 143 5.71 -1.19 -4.31
N LEU A 144 6.17 -1.14 -5.57
CA LEU A 144 5.53 -0.37 -6.64
C LEU A 144 4.80 -1.23 -7.69
N VAL A 145 5.18 -2.49 -7.88
CA VAL A 145 4.55 -3.35 -8.88
C VAL A 145 3.25 -3.91 -8.30
N GLY A 146 2.15 -3.64 -9.01
CA GLY A 146 0.75 -3.93 -8.64
C GLY A 146 0.02 -4.56 -9.80
#